data_AF-A0A1R3X3Z8-F1
#
_entry.id   AF-A0A1R3X3Z8-F1
#
_cell.length_a   1.000
_cell.length_b   1.000
_cell.length_c   1.000
_cell.angle_alpha   90.00
_cell.angle_beta   90.00
_cell.angle_gamma   90.00
#
_symmetry.space_group_name_H-M   'P 1'
#
loop_
_entity.id
_entity.type
_entity.pdbx_description
1 polymer ?
#
loop_
_entity_poly.entity_id
_entity_poly.type
_entity_poly.pdbx_seq_one_letter_code
_entity_poly.pdbx_strand_id
1 'polypeptide(L)'
;MTFPEWTKPSIYGALGGAIAASLVGFSWGGWTTSANAQTMARELAADEVTLAMVPVCVNMSAIDPERTAKLAILQDLSGYRRRTAMMETGWATHPGSDVPNRDLADACMAGLALDG
;
A
#
# COMPACT_ATOMS: atom_id res chain seq x y z
N MET A 1 -52.23 21.17 7.57
CA MET A 1 -51.22 21.96 6.83
C MET A 1 -51.33 21.60 5.37
N THR A 2 -51.70 22.55 4.51
CA THR A 2 -51.82 22.37 3.06
C THR A 2 -50.46 22.69 2.41
N PHE A 3 -49.82 21.69 1.80
CA PHE A 3 -48.59 21.93 1.05
C PHE A 3 -48.92 22.59 -0.30
N PRO A 4 -48.19 23.64 -0.69
CA PRO A 4 -48.45 24.34 -1.94
C PRO A 4 -48.05 23.50 -3.16
N GLU A 5 -48.70 23.76 -4.29
CA GLU A 5 -48.58 22.97 -5.52
C GLU A 5 -47.19 22.97 -6.17
N TRP A 6 -46.38 23.99 -5.90
CA TRP A 6 -44.98 24.08 -6.33
C TRP A 6 -44.03 23.15 -5.56
N THR A 7 -44.46 22.54 -4.46
CA THR A 7 -43.60 21.63 -3.69
C THR A 7 -43.26 20.35 -4.46
N LYS A 8 -44.17 19.85 -5.31
CA LYS A 8 -43.95 18.64 -6.11
C LYS A 8 -42.76 18.78 -7.08
N PRO A 9 -42.71 19.77 -7.99
CA PRO A 9 -41.59 19.92 -8.92
C PRO A 9 -40.26 20.24 -8.21
N SER A 10 -40.29 20.99 -7.10
CA SER A 10 -39.08 21.29 -6.32
C SER A 10 -38.42 20.04 -5.73
N ILE A 11 -39.20 19.05 -5.27
CA ILE A 11 -38.65 17.78 -4.75
C ILE A 11 -37.93 17.02 -5.87
N TYR A 12 -38.50 16.96 -7.07
CA TYR A 12 -37.85 16.29 -8.20
C TYR A 12 -36.56 17.00 -8.66
N GLY A 13 -36.56 18.34 -8.65
CA GLY A 13 -35.36 19.13 -8.93
C GLY A 13 -34.24 18.89 -7.91
N ALA A 14 -34.58 18.83 -6.62
CA ALA A 14 -33.63 18.54 -5.56
C ALA A 14 -33.03 17.13 -5.69
N LEU A 15 -33.85 16.12 -5.98
CA LEU A 15 -33.39 14.75 -6.22
C LEU A 15 -32.46 14.66 -7.44
N GLY A 16 -32.86 15.27 -8.56
CA GLY A 16 -32.04 15.30 -9.77
C GLY A 16 -30.71 16.02 -9.56
N GLY A 17 -30.73 17.17 -8.88
CA GLY A 17 -29.54 17.92 -8.53
C GLY A 17 -28.58 17.14 -7.61
N ALA A 18 -29.10 16.45 -6.60
CA ALA A 18 -28.29 15.63 -5.69
C ALA A 18 -27.59 14.47 -6.43
N ILE A 19 -28.30 13.80 -7.35
CA ILE A 19 -27.73 12.73 -8.18
C ILE A 19 -26.64 13.30 -9.10
N ALA A 20 -26.94 14.38 -9.82
CA ALA A 20 -25.98 15.02 -10.72
C ALA A 20 -24.71 15.49 -10.01
N ALA A 21 -24.86 16.16 -8.85
CA ALA A 21 -23.74 16.62 -8.04
C ALA A 21 -22.90 15.45 -7.52
N SER A 22 -23.55 14.36 -7.08
CA SER A 22 -22.84 13.15 -6.63
C SER A 22 -22.04 12.53 -7.77
N LEU A 23 -22.63 12.36 -8.96
CA LEU A 23 -21.93 11.78 -10.11
C LEU A 23 -20.71 12.61 -10.49
N VAL A 24 -20.85 13.93 -10.60
CA VAL A 24 -19.73 14.83 -10.93
C VAL A 24 -18.67 14.79 -9.83
N GLY A 25 -19.09 14.85 -8.56
CA GLY A 25 -18.20 14.82 -7.41
C GLY A 25 -17.36 13.54 -7.34
N PHE A 26 -17.99 12.37 -7.45
CA PHE A 26 -17.32 11.07 -7.33
C PHE A 26 -16.56 10.64 -8.59
N SER A 27 -16.89 11.15 -9.79
CA SER A 27 -16.17 10.80 -11.03
C SER A 27 -15.02 11.73 -11.36
N TRP A 28 -15.18 13.03 -11.14
CA TRP A 28 -14.21 14.05 -11.56
C TRP A 28 -13.80 15.00 -10.44
N GLY A 29 -14.71 15.28 -9.51
CA GLY A 29 -14.46 16.15 -8.37
C GLY A 29 -13.57 15.54 -7.28
N GLY A 30 -13.12 14.29 -7.43
CA GLY A 30 -12.25 13.61 -6.47
C GLY A 30 -12.93 13.30 -5.14
N TRP A 31 -14.26 13.29 -5.07
CA TRP A 31 -14.97 12.90 -3.86
C TRP A 31 -14.70 11.43 -3.57
N THR A 32 -14.42 11.16 -2.30
CA THR A 32 -14.26 9.80 -1.78
C THR A 32 -15.02 9.70 -0.48
N THR A 33 -15.42 8.49 -0.11
CA THR A 33 -16.07 8.26 1.19
C THR A 33 -15.00 8.22 2.29
N SER A 34 -15.40 8.50 3.54
CA SER A 34 -14.47 8.44 4.67
C SER A 34 -13.82 7.07 4.84
N ALA A 35 -14.56 5.98 4.58
CA ALA A 35 -14.05 4.62 4.62
C ALA A 35 -12.95 4.40 3.57
N ASN A 36 -13.19 4.81 2.32
CA ASN A 36 -12.20 4.69 1.25
C ASN A 36 -10.98 5.58 1.51
N ALA A 37 -11.17 6.81 2.02
CA ALA A 37 -10.07 7.69 2.42
C ALA A 37 -9.21 7.06 3.53
N GLN A 38 -9.82 6.41 4.52
CA GLN A 38 -9.10 5.71 5.58
C GLN A 38 -8.32 4.50 5.05
N THR A 39 -8.91 3.71 4.14
CA THR A 39 -8.19 2.59 3.50
C THR A 39 -7.00 3.09 2.71
N MET A 40 -7.19 4.11 1.85
CA MET A 40 -6.11 4.72 1.07
C MET A 40 -5.00 5.25 1.98
N ALA A 41 -5.34 5.96 3.05
CA ALA A 41 -4.34 6.47 3.99
C ALA A 41 -3.54 5.35 4.69
N ARG A 42 -4.18 4.22 5.00
CA ARG A 42 -3.50 3.06 5.61
C ARG A 42 -2.58 2.36 4.62
N GLU A 43 -3.01 2.18 3.38
CA GLU A 43 -2.19 1.59 2.31
C GLU A 43 -0.96 2.45 2.05
N LEU A 44 -1.13 3.77 1.86
CA LEU A 44 -0.02 4.70 1.73
C LEU A 44 0.94 4.65 2.92
N ALA A 45 0.42 4.62 4.15
CA ALA A 45 1.25 4.53 5.33
C ALA A 45 2.04 3.21 5.40
N ALA A 46 1.44 2.09 5.01
CA ALA A 46 2.11 0.79 4.99
C ALA A 46 3.22 0.75 3.92
N ASP A 47 2.95 1.28 2.73
CA ASP A 47 3.93 1.35 1.63
C ASP A 47 5.10 2.27 2.00
N GLU A 48 4.83 3.47 2.50
CA GLU A 48 5.87 4.44 2.88
C GLU A 48 6.73 3.93 4.04
N VAL A 49 6.14 3.28 5.04
CA VAL A 49 6.89 2.63 6.13
C VAL A 49 7.76 1.51 5.58
N THR A 50 7.28 0.75 4.60
CA THR A 50 8.05 -0.31 3.96
C THR A 50 9.24 0.26 3.20
N LEU A 51 9.03 1.30 2.39
CA LEU A 51 10.09 1.99 1.65
C LEU A 51 11.11 2.65 2.59
N ALA A 52 10.66 3.26 3.69
CA ALA A 52 11.55 3.83 4.70
C ALA A 52 12.40 2.77 5.44
N MET A 53 11.98 1.51 5.40
CA MET A 53 12.71 0.38 6.01
C MET A 53 13.67 -0.31 5.04
N VAL A 54 13.60 -0.03 3.73
CA VAL A 54 14.57 -0.54 2.76
C VAL A 54 16.02 -0.17 3.11
N PRO A 55 16.35 1.09 3.49
CA PRO A 55 17.71 1.44 3.92
C PRO A 55 18.19 0.63 5.13
N VAL A 56 17.28 0.29 6.06
CA VAL A 56 17.60 -0.55 7.22
C VAL A 56 17.94 -1.97 6.76
N CYS A 57 17.13 -2.54 5.87
CA CYS A 57 17.40 -3.87 5.29
C CYS A 57 18.75 -3.92 4.55
N VAL A 58 19.04 -2.91 3.72
CA VAL A 58 20.32 -2.82 3.01
C VAL A 58 21.49 -2.72 3.99
N ASN A 59 21.36 -1.90 5.04
CA ASN A 59 22.39 -1.78 6.07
C ASN A 59 22.59 -3.10 6.84
N MET A 60 21.51 -3.80 7.19
CA MET A 60 21.57 -5.12 7.84
C MET A 60 22.29 -6.14 6.95
N SER A 61 21.99 -6.15 5.65
CA SER A 61 22.71 -6.99 4.69
C SER A 61 24.20 -6.65 4.61
N ALA A 62 24.55 -5.37 4.72
CA ALA A 62 25.93 -4.91 4.58
C ALA A 62 26.83 -5.31 5.75
N ILE A 63 26.26 -5.41 6.96
CA ILE A 63 26.97 -5.85 8.17
C ILE A 63 26.90 -7.36 8.42
N ASP A 64 26.12 -8.09 7.63
CA ASP A 64 25.98 -9.54 7.76
C ASP A 64 27.26 -10.27 7.31
N PRO A 65 27.90 -11.08 8.17
CA PRO A 65 29.09 -11.83 7.80
C PRO A 65 28.84 -12.88 6.71
N GLU A 66 27.60 -13.35 6.57
CA GLU A 66 27.17 -14.34 5.57
C GLU A 66 26.53 -13.70 4.33
N ARG A 67 26.65 -12.37 4.17
CA ARG A 67 26.02 -11.61 3.08
C ARG A 67 26.24 -12.24 1.72
N THR A 68 27.47 -12.57 1.36
CA THR A 68 27.81 -13.14 0.04
C THR A 68 27.15 -14.49 -0.20
N ALA A 69 27.12 -15.37 0.80
CA ALA A 69 26.47 -16.67 0.70
C ALA A 69 24.95 -16.53 0.56
N LYS A 70 24.33 -15.66 1.37
CA LYS A 70 22.89 -15.39 1.32
C LYS A 70 22.48 -14.75 -0.01
N LEU A 71 23.22 -13.76 -0.50
CA LEU A 71 22.96 -13.13 -1.81
C LEU A 71 23.06 -14.13 -2.96
N ALA A 72 24.03 -15.05 -2.94
CA ALA A 72 24.15 -16.09 -3.96
C ALA A 72 22.91 -17.00 -4.00
N ILE A 73 22.39 -17.40 -2.83
CA ILE A 73 21.15 -18.20 -2.73
C ILE A 73 19.96 -17.41 -3.29
N LEU A 74 19.84 -16.12 -2.96
CA LEU A 74 18.75 -15.28 -3.45
C LEU A 74 18.77 -15.13 -4.98
N GLN A 75 19.96 -15.00 -5.57
CA GLN A 75 20.11 -14.90 -7.02
C GLN A 75 19.72 -16.21 -7.75
N ASP A 76 19.99 -17.36 -7.14
CA ASP A 76 19.67 -18.68 -7.70
C ASP A 76 18.17 -19.00 -7.67
N LEU A 77 17.47 -18.55 -6.62
CA LEU A 77 16.03 -18.74 -6.48
C LEU A 77 15.25 -17.74 -7.32
N SER A 78 13.95 -17.98 -7.53
CA SER A 78 13.06 -17.01 -8.21
C SER A 78 11.64 -17.04 -7.62
N GLY A 79 10.90 -15.96 -7.88
CA GLY A 79 9.51 -15.79 -7.46
C GLY A 79 9.31 -16.00 -5.96
N TYR A 80 8.32 -16.82 -5.59
CA TYR A 80 7.98 -17.07 -4.20
C TYR A 80 9.14 -17.66 -3.37
N ARG A 81 9.95 -18.54 -3.97
CA ARG A 81 11.09 -19.16 -3.26
C ARG A 81 12.17 -18.13 -2.91
N ARG A 82 12.46 -17.20 -3.83
CA ARG A 82 13.40 -16.09 -3.58
C ARG A 82 12.91 -15.21 -2.43
N ARG A 83 11.63 -14.84 -2.43
CA ARG A 83 11.01 -14.06 -1.35
C ARG A 83 11.08 -14.77 0.00
N THR A 84 10.80 -16.07 0.04
CA THR A 84 10.90 -16.86 1.27
C THR A 84 12.33 -16.91 1.79
N ALA A 85 13.30 -17.21 0.93
CA ALA A 85 14.71 -17.18 1.31
C ALA A 85 15.16 -15.79 1.79
N MET A 86 14.63 -14.71 1.20
CA MET A 86 14.91 -13.33 1.64
C MET A 86 14.38 -13.09 3.06
N MET A 87 13.19 -13.59 3.38
CA MET A 87 12.65 -13.51 4.74
C MET A 87 13.47 -14.34 5.74
N GLU A 88 13.97 -15.51 5.33
CA GLU A 88 14.83 -16.38 6.14
C GLU A 88 16.21 -15.75 6.46
N THR A 89 16.69 -14.79 5.66
CA THR A 89 17.90 -14.04 5.99
C THR A 89 17.76 -13.20 7.26
N GLY A 90 16.52 -12.84 7.63
CA GLY A 90 16.21 -11.89 8.70
C GLY A 90 16.34 -10.41 8.31
N TRP A 91 16.78 -10.09 7.08
CA TRP A 91 16.96 -8.69 6.65
C TRP A 91 15.63 -7.97 6.40
N ALA A 92 14.58 -8.72 6.06
CA ALA A 92 13.24 -8.21 5.79
C ALA A 92 12.32 -8.18 7.02
N THR A 93 12.90 -8.05 8.23
CA THR A 93 12.16 -7.98 9.48
C THR A 93 12.21 -6.56 10.05
N HIS A 94 11.06 -6.01 10.43
CA HIS A 94 11.01 -4.68 11.04
C HIS A 94 11.72 -4.66 12.41
N PRO A 95 12.43 -3.56 12.75
CA PRO A 95 12.99 -3.39 14.08
C PRO A 95 11.89 -3.50 15.16
N GLY A 96 12.06 -4.41 16.10
CA GLY A 96 11.08 -4.67 17.17
C GLY A 96 9.97 -5.68 16.82
N SER A 97 10.03 -6.32 15.66
CA SER A 97 9.20 -7.46 15.27
C SER A 97 10.06 -8.72 15.13
N ASP A 98 9.49 -9.89 15.43
CA ASP A 98 10.10 -11.19 15.14
C ASP A 98 9.54 -11.80 13.84
N VAL A 99 8.54 -11.14 13.23
CA VAL A 99 7.86 -11.63 12.02
C VAL A 99 8.43 -10.92 10.79
N PRO A 100 8.94 -11.66 9.78
CA PRO A 100 9.37 -11.10 8.51
C PRO A 100 8.20 -10.49 7.72
N ASN A 101 8.46 -9.38 7.04
CA ASN A 101 7.49 -8.70 6.17
C ASN A 101 7.79 -9.02 4.69
N ARG A 102 6.76 -9.51 3.98
CA ARG A 102 6.85 -9.87 2.56
C ARG A 102 7.06 -8.68 1.65
N ASP A 103 6.40 -7.57 1.93
CA ASP A 103 6.48 -6.35 1.12
C ASP A 103 7.86 -5.70 1.31
N LEU A 104 8.40 -5.75 2.53
CA LEU A 104 9.78 -5.36 2.81
C LEU A 104 10.80 -6.28 2.14
N ALA A 105 10.52 -7.59 2.07
CA ALA A 105 11.40 -8.54 1.37
C ALA A 105 11.50 -8.19 -0.12
N ASP A 106 10.37 -7.92 -0.77
CA ASP A 106 10.35 -7.48 -2.17
C ASP A 106 11.07 -6.14 -2.35
N ALA A 107 10.71 -5.13 -1.56
CA ALA A 107 11.33 -3.80 -1.65
C ALA A 107 12.85 -3.82 -1.37
N CYS A 108 13.30 -4.69 -0.48
CA CYS A 108 14.72 -4.84 -0.20
C CYS A 108 15.48 -5.60 -1.29
N MET A 109 14.87 -6.60 -1.93
CA MET A 109 15.45 -7.23 -3.12
C MET A 109 15.62 -6.20 -4.25
N ALA A 110 14.63 -5.31 -4.45
CA ALA A 110 14.75 -4.19 -5.37
C ALA A 110 15.92 -3.25 -4.99
N GLY A 111 16.03 -2.88 -3.71
CA GLY A 111 17.12 -2.03 -3.19
C GLY A 111 18.51 -2.65 -3.31
N LEU A 112 18.61 -3.99 -3.29
CA LEU A 112 19.84 -4.75 -3.50
C LEU A 112 20.09 -5.09 -4.99
N ALA A 113 19.21 -4.63 -5.90
CA ALA A 113 19.24 -4.93 -7.33
C ALA A 113 19.22 -6.44 -7.65
N LEU A 114 18.45 -7.22 -6.87
CA LEU A 114 18.26 -8.67 -7.04
C LEU A 114 17.00 -9.04 -7.82
N ASP A 115 16.17 -8.06 -8.19
CA ASP A 115 14.92 -8.25 -8.96
C ASP A 115 15.12 -8.38 -10.48
N GLY A 116 16.36 -8.67 -10.90
CA GLY A 116 16.70 -9.04 -12.28
C GLY A 116 16.30 -10.46 -12.66
#